data_AF-A0A3D5DZP5-F1
#
_entry.id   AF-A0A3D5DZP5-F1
#
_cell.length_a   1.000
_cell.length_b   1.000
_cell.length_c   1.000
_cell.angle_alpha   90.00
_cell.angle_beta   90.00
_cell.angle_gamma   90.00
#
_symmetry.space_group_name_H-M   'P 1'
#
loop_
_entity.id
_entity.type
_entity.pdbx_description
1 polymer ?
#
loop_
_entity_poly.entity_id
_entity_poly.type
_entity_poly.pdbx_seq_one_letter_code
_entity_poly.pdbx_strand_id
1 'polypeptide(L)' 'MTDRLNWALSSPEIKNSVMVGQFPSTGEHYGLLFRKSNPLVGCVSKALATLTSNGTLQALQKQYLRIYLSVPAIQP' A
#
# COMPACT_ATOMS: atom_id res chain seq x y z
N MET A 1 5.16 30.57 8.61
CA MET A 1 5.61 29.18 8.79
C MET A 1 4.72 28.32 7.91
N THR A 2 5.12 28.24 6.63
CA THR A 2 4.44 27.55 5.54
C THR A 2 5.10 26.19 5.36
N ASP A 3 4.43 25.12 5.75
CA ASP A 3 4.70 23.75 5.31
C ASP A 3 3.39 23.20 4.75
N ARG A 4 3.23 23.14 3.42
CA ARG A 4 3.75 22.16 2.44
C ARG A 4 2.90 20.88 2.40
N LEU A 5 2.13 20.81 1.31
CA LEU A 5 1.72 19.59 0.59
C LEU A 5 0.82 18.61 1.35
N ASN A 6 -0.43 19.05 1.57
CA ASN A 6 -1.57 18.15 1.75
C ASN A 6 -1.87 17.45 0.42
N TRP A 7 -1.35 16.24 0.20
CA TRP A 7 -1.75 15.43 -0.95
C TRP A 7 -2.69 14.27 -0.59
N ALA A 8 -3.05 14.11 0.69
CA ALA A 8 -4.13 13.21 1.12
C ALA A 8 -5.16 14.00 1.97
N LEU A 9 -6.25 14.44 1.32
CA LEU A 9 -7.31 15.26 1.96
C LEU A 9 -8.20 14.48 2.95
N SER A 10 -7.90 13.21 3.23
CA SER A 10 -8.61 12.40 4.23
C SER A 10 -7.66 11.92 5.34
N SER A 11 -6.87 12.81 5.89
CA SER A 11 -6.27 12.58 7.20
C SER A 11 -7.35 12.62 8.29
N PRO A 12 -7.24 11.86 9.39
CA PRO A 12 -8.07 12.03 10.59
C PRO A 12 -7.98 13.44 11.21
N GLU A 13 -7.07 14.28 10.68
CA GLU A 13 -6.87 15.68 11.00
C GLU A 13 -8.00 16.59 10.50
N ILE A 14 -8.73 16.20 9.44
CA ILE A 14 -9.88 16.97 8.94
C ILE A 14 -11.17 16.31 9.43
N LYS A 15 -11.74 16.88 10.50
CA LYS A 15 -13.03 16.44 11.07
C LYS A 15 -14.12 16.48 9.99
N ASN A 16 -14.92 15.42 9.92
CA ASN A 16 -16.04 15.23 8.99
C ASN A 16 -15.66 15.12 7.49
N SER A 17 -14.39 14.90 7.16
CA SER A 17 -14.00 14.56 5.78
C SER A 17 -14.38 13.12 5.42
N VAL A 18 -14.77 12.90 4.15
CA VAL A 18 -15.12 11.58 3.61
C VAL A 18 -14.32 11.33 2.33
N MET A 19 -13.62 10.20 2.26
CA MET A 19 -12.97 9.75 1.04
C MET A 19 -13.99 9.02 0.16
N VAL A 20 -14.33 9.60 -1.00
CA VAL A 20 -15.39 9.08 -1.90
C VAL A 20 -14.87 8.23 -3.05
N GLY A 21 -13.56 8.24 -3.30
CA GLY A 21 -12.93 7.44 -4.35
C GLY A 21 -11.41 7.56 -4.36
N GLN A 22 -10.75 6.64 -5.06
CA GLN A 22 -9.31 6.64 -5.29
C GLN A 22 -8.99 6.37 -6.76
N PHE A 23 -7.85 6.83 -7.26
CA PHE A 23 -7.39 6.42 -8.59
C PHE A 23 -6.77 5.02 -8.52
N PRO A 24 -6.91 4.19 -9.57
CA PRO A 24 -6.19 2.92 -9.62
C PRO A 24 -4.68 3.19 -9.58
N SER A 25 -3.96 2.45 -8.74
CA SER A 25 -2.49 2.44 -8.78
C SER A 25 -2.04 1.71 -10.03
N THR A 26 -1.39 2.42 -10.95
CA THR A 26 -0.88 1.85 -12.20
C THR A 26 0.65 1.92 -12.22
N GLY A 27 1.30 0.77 -12.41
CA GLY A 27 2.73 0.70 -12.72
C GLY A 27 3.70 0.77 -11.53
N GLU A 28 3.22 0.95 -10.30
CA GLU A 28 4.08 1.00 -9.11
C GLU A 28 3.97 -0.27 -8.26
N HIS A 29 5.13 -0.78 -7.83
CA HIS A 29 5.23 -1.97 -6.97
C HIS A 29 6.24 -1.74 -5.86
N TYR A 30 5.89 -2.16 -4.64
CA TYR A 30 6.82 -2.21 -3.52
C TYR A 30 7.70 -3.45 -3.60
N GLY A 31 8.99 -3.29 -3.27
CA GLY A 31 9.95 -4.38 -3.22
C GLY A 31 10.87 -4.24 -2.01
N LEU A 32 11.40 -5.38 -1.56
CA LEU A 32 12.46 -5.40 -0.55
C LEU A 32 13.82 -5.22 -1.25
N LEU A 33 14.60 -4.24 -0.78
CA LEU A 33 15.89 -3.90 -1.36
C LEU A 33 17.01 -4.69 -0.69
N PHE A 34 17.90 -5.26 -1.50
CA PHE A 34 19.08 -5.99 -1.03
C PHE A 34 20.35 -5.46 -1.70
N ARG A 35 21.48 -5.63 -1.01
CA ARG A 35 22.80 -5.48 -1.65
C ARG A 35 22.90 -6.46 -2.83
N LYS A 36 23.55 -6.02 -3.91
CA LYS A 36 23.87 -6.90 -5.05
C LYS A 36 24.56 -8.19 -4.56
N SER A 37 24.19 -9.31 -5.18
CA SER A 37 24.65 -10.68 -4.86
C SER A 37 24.40 -11.15 -3.42
N ASN A 38 23.34 -10.65 -2.75
CA ASN A 38 22.94 -11.17 -1.44
C ASN A 38 22.29 -12.57 -1.58
N PRO A 39 22.78 -13.60 -0.87
CA PRO A 39 22.24 -14.97 -0.97
C PRO A 39 20.80 -15.11 -0.44
N LEU A 40 20.29 -14.15 0.33
CA LEU A 40 18.96 -14.18 0.91
C LEU A 40 17.85 -13.83 -0.08
N VAL A 41 18.17 -13.24 -1.24
CA VAL A 41 17.16 -12.81 -2.23
C VAL A 41 16.24 -13.96 -2.61
N GLY A 42 16.80 -15.15 -2.89
CA GLY A 42 16.00 -16.33 -3.25
C GLY A 42 15.05 -16.78 -2.14
N CYS A 43 15.53 -16.83 -0.90
CA CYS A 43 14.70 -17.20 0.26
C CYS A 43 13.57 -16.21 0.49
N VAL A 44 13.84 -14.91 0.42
CA VAL A 44 12.84 -13.87 0.64
C VAL A 44 11.83 -13.84 -0.50
N SER A 45 12.25 -13.97 -1.76
CA SER A 45 11.33 -14.08 -2.90
C SER A 45 10.37 -15.28 -2.75
N LYS A 46 10.88 -16.43 -2.29
CA LYS A 46 10.04 -17.61 -2.02
C LYS A 46 9.04 -17.34 -0.89
N ALA A 47 9.48 -16.72 0.22
CA ALA A 47 8.61 -16.38 1.32
C ALA A 47 7.50 -15.41 0.89
N LEU A 48 7.83 -14.35 0.14
CA LEU A 48 6.85 -13.39 -0.39
C LEU A 48 5.85 -14.07 -1.35
N ALA A 49 6.31 -14.98 -2.20
CA ALA A 49 5.42 -15.76 -3.08
C ALA A 49 4.43 -16.62 -2.26
N THR A 50 4.91 -17.29 -1.21
CA THR A 50 4.04 -18.05 -0.30
C THR A 50 3.02 -17.14 0.40
N LEU A 51 3.45 -16.01 0.97
CA LEU A 51 2.56 -15.08 1.66
C LEU A 51 1.54 -14.42 0.73
N THR A 52 1.89 -14.25 -0.55
CA THR A 52 0.97 -13.75 -1.58
C THR A 52 -0.06 -14.83 -1.92
N SER A 53 0.40 -16.04 -2.28
CA SER A 53 -0.46 -17.12 -2.74
C SER A 53 -1.41 -17.65 -1.67
N ASN A 54 -1.01 -17.63 -0.39
CA ASN A 54 -1.84 -18.09 0.71
C ASN A 54 -2.73 -16.98 1.32
N GLY A 55 -2.71 -15.76 0.76
CA GLY A 55 -3.55 -14.64 1.21
C GLY A 55 -3.08 -13.93 2.48
N THR A 56 -1.93 -14.32 3.06
CA THR A 56 -1.41 -13.68 4.29
C THR A 56 -1.12 -12.19 4.06
N LEU A 57 -0.52 -11.83 2.93
CA LEU A 57 -0.29 -10.42 2.60
C LEU A 57 -1.61 -9.63 2.50
N GLN A 58 -2.66 -10.23 1.93
CA GLN A 58 -3.97 -9.58 1.86
C GLN A 58 -4.58 -9.36 3.26
N ALA A 59 -4.42 -10.33 4.17
CA ALA A 59 -4.86 -10.19 5.54
C ALA A 59 -4.15 -9.04 6.26
N LEU A 60 -2.82 -8.93 6.10
CA LEU A 60 -2.02 -7.82 6.65
C LEU A 60 -2.44 -6.48 6.05
N GLN A 61 -2.65 -6.41 4.73
CA GLN A 61 -3.16 -5.19 4.09
C GLN A 61 -4.51 -4.77 4.67
N LYS A 62 -5.45 -5.70 4.88
CA LYS A 62 -6.74 -5.41 5.52
C LYS A 62 -6.60 -4.92 6.96
N GLN A 63 -5.66 -5.47 7.72
CA GLN A 63 -5.44 -5.09 9.11
C GLN A 63 -4.86 -3.67 9.23
N TYR A 64 -3.87 -3.33 8.42
CA TYR A 64 -3.11 -2.09 8.58
C TYR A 64 -3.50 -0.96 7.62
N LEU A 65 -4.07 -1.29 6.46
CA LEU A 65 -4.39 -0.34 5.38
C LEU A 65 -5.90 -0.26 5.09
N ARG A 66 -6.75 -0.68 6.05
CA ARG A 66 -8.21 -0.83 5.87
C ARG A 66 -8.89 0.38 5.21
N ILE A 67 -8.52 1.59 5.62
CA ILE A 67 -9.14 2.85 5.14
C ILE A 67 -8.95 3.03 3.62
N TYR A 68 -7.81 2.61 3.08
CA TYR A 68 -7.50 2.71 1.64
C TYR A 68 -8.14 1.57 0.82
N LEU A 69 -8.44 0.44 1.46
CA LEU A 69 -9.06 -0.71 0.80
C LEU A 69 -10.59 -0.61 0.72
N SER A 70 -11.21 0.24 1.54
CA SER A 70 -12.67 0.39 1.61
C SER A 70 -13.26 1.39 0.61
N VAL A 71 -12.41 2.14 -0.10
CA VAL A 71 -12.83 3.23 -0.99
C VAL A 71 -12.75 2.75 -2.45
N PRO A 72 -13.79 2.98 -3.27
CA PRO A 72 -13.82 2.47 -4.64
C PRO A 72 -12.78 3.16 -5.54
N ALA A 73 -12.22 2.39 -6.47
CA ALA A 73 -11.38 2.95 -7.53
C ALA A 73 -12.27 3.64 -8.58
N ILE A 74 -12.00 4.91 -8.89
CA ILE A 74 -12.69 5.67 -9.92
C ILE A 74 -12.07 5.33 -11.28
N GLN A 75 -12.93 5.03 -12.26
CA GLN A 75 -12.51 4.84 -13.65
C GLN A 75 -12.37 6.20 -14.35
N PRO A 76 -11.35 6.40 -15.19
CA PRO A 76 -11.19 7.63 -15.97
C PRO A 76 -12.36 7.87 -16.94
#